data_AF-A0A846D424-F1
#
_entry.id   AF-A0A846D424-F1
#
_cell.length_a   1.000
_cell.length_b   1.000
_cell.length_c   1.000
_cell.angle_alpha   90.00
_cell.angle_beta   90.00
_cell.angle_gamma   90.00
#
_symmetry.space_group_name_H-M   'P 1'
#
loop_
_entity.id
_entity.type
_entity.pdbx_description
1 polymer ?
#
loop_
_entity_poly.entity_id
_entity_poly.type
_entity_poly.pdbx_seq_one_letter_code
_entity_poly.pdbx_strand_id
1 'polypeptide(L)' 'MKEQIRQLVCQVQRYPRDTQERQQALGKLVKQILRSRKICRPSKGQPLS' A
#
# COMPACT_ATOMS: atom_id res chain seq x y z
N MET A 1 4.75 -3.81 10.70
CA MET A 1 4.24 -3.72 9.30
C MET A 1 2.77 -3.27 9.23
N LYS A 2 1.82 -3.88 9.97
CA LYS A 2 0.40 -3.44 9.97
C LYS A 2 0.21 -1.99 10.46
N GLU A 3 0.94 -1.57 11.49
CA GLU A 3 0.84 -0.22 12.07
C GLU A 3 1.22 0.87 11.07
N GLN A 4 2.31 0.66 10.32
CA GLN A 4 2.82 1.60 9.31
C GLN A 4 1.85 1.77 8.14
N ILE A 5 1.19 0.69 7.70
CA ILE A 5 0.16 0.76 6.66
C ILE A 5 -1.05 1.56 7.18
N ARG A 6 -1.48 1.33 8.42
CA ARG A 6 -2.58 2.11 9.04
C ARG A 6 -2.25 3.60 9.10
N GLN A 7 -1.03 3.97 9.52
CA GLN A 7 -0.60 5.36 9.57
C GLN A 7 -0.57 6.01 8.18
N LEU A 8 -0.08 5.28 7.16
CA LEU A 8 -0.10 5.76 5.77
C LEU A 8 -1.53 5.94 5.24
N VAL A 9 -2.47 5.04 5.56
CA VAL A 9 -3.88 5.21 5.19
C VAL A 9 -4.49 6.46 5.84
N CYS A 10 -4.23 6.69 7.13
CA CYS A 10 -4.70 7.89 7.83
C CYS A 10 -4.10 9.18 7.23
N GLN A 11 -2.84 9.16 6.80
CA GLN A 11 -2.21 10.28 6.09
C GLN A 11 -2.86 10.51 4.73
N VAL A 12 -3.02 9.46 3.90
CA VAL A 12 -3.66 9.56 2.58
C VAL A 12 -5.08 10.11 2.66
N GLN A 13 -5.86 9.72 3.67
CA GLN A 13 -7.22 10.22 3.86
C GLN A 13 -7.27 11.69 4.28
N ARG A 14 -6.25 12.19 4.98
CA ARG A 14 -6.15 13.61 5.38
C ARG A 14 -5.80 14.52 4.21
N TYR A 15 -5.15 14.00 3.16
CA TYR A 15 -4.78 14.82 2.02
C TYR A 15 -5.97 15.02 1.05
N PRO A 16 -6.17 16.25 0.53
CA PRO A 16 -7.12 16.52 -0.54
C PRO A 16 -6.83 15.64 -1.78
N ARG A 17 -7.85 15.37 -2.59
CA ARG A 17 -7.75 14.41 -3.71
C ARG A 17 -6.67 14.77 -4.75
N ASP A 18 -6.40 16.05 -4.94
CA ASP A 18 -5.55 16.59 -6.01
C ASP A 18 -4.16 17.06 -5.54
N THR A 19 -3.73 16.70 -4.32
CA THR A 19 -2.38 17.05 -3.88
C THR A 19 -1.36 15.99 -4.28
N GLN A 20 -0.21 16.46 -4.75
CA GLN A 20 0.97 15.64 -5.04
C GLN A 20 1.39 14.79 -3.81
N GLU A 21 1.20 15.32 -2.60
CA GLU A 21 1.46 14.62 -1.34
C GLU A 21 0.61 13.35 -1.20
N ARG A 22 -0.67 13.40 -1.61
CA ARG A 22 -1.56 12.24 -1.60
C ARG A 22 -1.08 11.17 -2.56
N GLN A 23 -0.67 11.56 -3.77
CA GLN A 23 -0.15 10.63 -4.76
C GLN A 23 1.15 9.96 -4.30
N GLN A 24 2.05 10.73 -3.67
CA GLN A 24 3.27 10.18 -3.08
C GLN A 24 2.98 9.22 -1.91
N ALA A 25 2.04 9.58 -1.03
CA ALA A 25 1.64 8.73 0.08
C ALA A 25 0.96 7.43 -0.40
N LEU A 26 0.12 7.50 -1.43
CA LEU A 26 -0.47 6.33 -2.10
C LEU A 26 0.61 5.43 -2.72
N GLY A 27 1.60 5.99 -3.40
CA GLY A 27 2.72 5.22 -3.97
C GLY A 27 3.52 4.47 -2.91
N LYS A 28 3.76 5.09 -1.75
CA LYS A 28 4.39 4.44 -0.59
C LYS A 28 3.51 3.32 -0.02
N LEU A 29 2.20 3.55 0.09
CA LEU A 29 1.24 2.57 0.57
C LEU A 29 1.22 1.31 -0.32
N VAL A 30 1.11 1.51 -1.65
CA VAL A 30 1.09 0.41 -2.63
C VAL A 30 2.40 -0.39 -2.57
N LYS A 31 3.56 0.28 -2.54
CA LYS A 31 4.86 -0.40 -2.40
C LYS A 31 4.92 -1.25 -1.12
N GLN A 32 4.43 -0.74 0.01
CA GLN A 32 4.41 -1.50 1.27
C GLN A 32 3.45 -2.69 1.22
N ILE A 33 2.28 -2.53 0.61
CA ILE A 33 1.30 -3.62 0.40
C ILE A 33 1.90 -4.74 -0.47
N LEU A 34 2.50 -4.37 -1.61
CA LEU A 34 3.17 -5.31 -2.50
C LEU A 34 4.32 -6.05 -1.79
N ARG A 35 5.15 -5.30 -1.04
CA ARG A 35 6.31 -5.84 -0.32
C ARG A 35 5.93 -6.75 0.84
N SER A 36 4.76 -6.54 1.45
CA SER A 36 4.23 -7.42 2.50
C SER A 36 3.96 -8.84 1.98
N ARG A 37 3.79 -9.04 0.66
CA ARG A 37 3.46 -10.32 -0.01
C ARG A 37 2.28 -11.08 0.60
N LYS A 38 1.56 -10.53 1.58
CA LYS A 38 0.43 -11.15 2.26
C LYS A 38 -0.89 -10.89 1.53
N ILE A 39 -0.94 -9.81 0.77
CA ILE A 39 -2.12 -9.38 -0.01
C ILE A 39 -1.93 -9.69 -1.50
N CYS A 40 -0.71 -9.59 -2.02
CA CYS A 40 -0.40 -9.81 -3.44
C CYS A 40 0.26 -11.16 -3.72
N ARG A 41 0.19 -12.12 -2.78
CA ARG A 41 0.60 -13.49 -3.11
C ARG A 41 -0.45 -14.05 -4.07
N PRO A 42 -0.05 -14.67 -5.19
CA PRO A 42 -0.88 -15.70 -5.77
C PRO A 42 -1.25 -16.69 -4.66
N SER A 43 -2.50 -17.11 -4.59
CA SER A 43 -2.99 -18.15 -3.66
C SER A 43 -1.97 -19.30 -3.61
N LYS A 44 -1.71 -19.88 -2.44
CA LYS A 44 -0.80 -21.04 -2.32
C LYS A 44 -1.22 -22.09 -3.35
N GLY A 45 -0.49 -22.21 -4.46
CA GLY A 45 -0.89 -23.03 -5.61
C GLY A 45 -0.58 -22.44 -6.99
N GLN A 46 -0.37 -21.13 -7.12
CA GLN A 46 0.03 -20.55 -8.41
C GLN A 46 1.56 -20.64 -8.58
N PRO A 47 2.08 -21.41 -9.55
CA PRO A 47 3.50 -21.42 -9.86
C PRO A 47 3.92 -20.04 -10.36
N LEU A 48 5.13 -19.62 -10.00
CA LEU A 48 5.79 -18.48 -10.63
C LEU A 48 6.14 -18.94 -12.04
N SER A 49 5.33 -18.51 -13.00
CA SER A 49 5.57 -18.75 -14.42
C SER A 49 6.79 -17.97 -14.92
#